data_AF-T1CSR6-F1
#
_entry.id   AF-T1CSR6-F1
#
_cell.length_a   1.000
_cell.length_b   1.000
_cell.length_c   1.000
_cell.angle_alpha   90.00
_cell.angle_beta   90.00
_cell.angle_gamma   90.00
#
_symmetry.space_group_name_H-M   'P 1'
#
loop_
_entity.id
_entity.type
_entity.pdbx_description
1 polymer ?
#
loop_
_entity_poly.entity_id
_entity_poly.type
_entity_poly.pdbx_seq_one_letter_code
_entity_poly.pdbx_strand_id
1 'polypeptide(L)' 'YVYVSKKQRLGQSAGLTKSAASIAIVEPGDAKALLEELINAFPTLKK' A
#
# COMPACT_ATOMS: atom_id res chain seq x y z
N TYR A 1 3.93 -5.24 6.10
CA TYR A 1 3.73 -3.78 6.15
C TYR A 1 4.86 -3.12 5.40
N VAL A 2 4.58 -2.04 4.68
CA VAL A 2 5.58 -1.33 3.87
C VAL A 2 5.55 0.15 4.21
N TYR A 3 6.75 0.73 4.29
CA TYR A 3 6.93 2.16 4.50
C TYR A 3 6.76 2.92 3.19
N VAL A 4 6.00 4.00 3.25
CA VAL A 4 5.74 4.90 2.14
C VAL A 4 6.30 6.26 2.47
N SER A 5 6.92 6.91 1.48
CA SER A 5 7.75 8.09 1.69
C SER A 5 6.99 9.32 2.20
N LYS A 6 5.69 9.45 1.86
CA LYS A 6 4.88 10.63 2.20
C LYS A 6 3.45 10.25 2.58
N LYS A 7 3.02 10.68 3.77
CA LYS A 7 1.65 10.48 4.31
C LYS A 7 0.55 11.08 3.43
N GLN A 8 0.85 12.20 2.77
CA GLN A 8 -0.09 12.88 1.86
C GLN A 8 -0.37 12.04 0.61
N ARG A 9 0.66 11.46 0.01
CA ARG A 9 0.52 10.63 -1.20
C ARG A 9 -0.26 9.35 -0.90
N LEU A 10 -0.04 8.74 0.27
CA LEU A 10 -0.76 7.56 0.70
C LEU A 10 -2.29 7.81 0.79
N GLY A 11 -2.68 8.91 1.42
CA GLY A 11 -4.10 9.30 1.51
C GLY A 11 -4.73 9.53 0.13
N GLN A 12 -4.05 10.28 -0.74
CA GLN A 12 -4.51 10.54 -2.11
C GLN A 12 -4.68 9.25 -2.93
N SER A 13 -3.73 8.32 -2.85
CA SER A 13 -3.81 7.03 -3.54
C SER A 13 -4.94 6.14 -3.05
N ALA A 14 -5.43 6.35 -1.83
CA ALA A 14 -6.62 5.68 -1.29
C ALA A 14 -7.92 6.45 -1.52
N GLY A 15 -7.89 7.50 -2.35
CA GLY A 15 -9.06 8.33 -2.66
C GLY A 15 -9.44 9.30 -1.54
N LEU A 16 -8.58 9.50 -0.53
CA LEU A 16 -8.83 10.43 0.57
C LEU A 16 -8.34 11.83 0.23
N THR A 17 -9.11 12.84 0.62
CA THR A 17 -8.71 14.26 0.53
C THR A 17 -7.74 14.67 1.65
N LYS A 18 -7.61 13.86 2.70
CA LYS A 18 -6.70 14.07 3.83
C LYS A 18 -5.53 13.09 3.81
N SER A 19 -4.42 13.47 4.44
CA SER A 19 -3.26 12.59 4.60
C SER A 19 -3.59 11.42 5.53
N ALA A 20 -3.01 10.25 5.23
CA ALA A 20 -3.17 9.04 6.04
C ALA A 20 -1.80 8.61 6.60
N ALA A 21 -1.75 8.26 7.88
CA ALA A 21 -0.53 7.76 8.51
C ALA A 21 -0.24 6.30 8.14
N SER A 22 -1.30 5.50 8.01
CA SER A 22 -1.27 4.09 7.61
C SER A 22 -2.58 3.72 6.92
N ILE A 23 -2.52 2.70 6.07
CA ILE A 23 -3.68 2.15 5.35
C ILE A 23 -3.56 0.63 5.37
N ALA A 24 -4.70 -0.05 5.56
CA ALA A 24 -4.81 -1.50 5.49
C ALA A 24 -5.75 -1.88 4.34
N ILE A 25 -5.31 -2.82 3.50
CA ILE A 25 -6.14 -3.40 2.45
C ILE A 25 -6.84 -4.60 3.08
N VAL A 26 -8.17 -4.51 3.24
CA VAL A 26 -9.00 -5.60 3.77
C VAL A 26 -9.48 -6.51 2.64
N GLU A 27 -9.95 -5.90 1.55
CA GLU A 27 -10.40 -6.61 0.35
C GLU A 27 -9.71 -6.03 -0.89
N PRO A 28 -8.90 -6.82 -1.60
CA PRO A 28 -8.10 -6.32 -2.73
C PRO A 28 -8.87 -6.27 -4.06
N GLY A 29 -10.04 -6.90 -4.15
CA GLY A 29 -10.86 -6.94 -5.37
C GLY A 29 -10.04 -7.36 -6.60
N ASP A 30 -10.18 -6.60 -7.69
CA ASP A 30 -9.51 -6.85 -8.97
C ASP A 30 -7.97 -6.72 -8.90
N ALA A 31 -7.44 -6.02 -7.90
CA ALA A 31 -6.01 -5.82 -7.72
C ALA A 31 -5.31 -6.96 -6.96
N LYS A 32 -6.01 -8.08 -6.70
CA LYS A 32 -5.47 -9.22 -5.94
C LYS A 32 -4.18 -9.77 -6.53
N ALA A 33 -4.11 -9.97 -7.85
CA ALA A 33 -2.92 -10.50 -8.51
C ALA A 33 -1.69 -9.59 -8.31
N LEU A 34 -1.88 -8.27 -8.43
CA LEU A 34 -0.83 -7.27 -8.19
C LEU A 34 -0.40 -7.24 -6.72
N LEU A 35 -1.35 -7.40 -5.79
CA LEU A 35 -1.05 -7.46 -4.37
C LEU A 35 -0.22 -8.71 -4.01
N GLU A 36 -0.53 -9.86 -4.60
CA GLU A 36 0.24 -11.10 -4.40
C GLU A 36 1.68 -10.96 -4.93
N GLU A 37 1.86 -10.35 -6.10
CA GLU A 37 3.18 -10.04 -6.65
C GLU A 37 3.98 -9.12 -5.70
N LEU A 38 3.34 -8.08 -5.18
CA LEU A 38 3.94 -7.17 -4.18
C LEU A 38 4.34 -7.90 -2.89
N ILE A 39 3.49 -8.80 -2.39
CA ILE A 39 3.78 -9.63 -1.21
C ILE A 39 5.02 -10.49 -1.42
N ASN A 40 5.17 -11.09 -2.61
CA ASN A 40 6.34 -11.87 -2.97
C ASN A 40 7.60 -11.01 -3.15
N ALA A 41 7.45 -9.75 -3.55
CA ALA A 41 8.56 -8.81 -3.69
C ALA A 41 9.02 -8.22 -2.33
N PHE A 42 8.14 -8.06 -1.34
CA PHE A 42 8.48 -7.43 -0.05
C PHE A 42 9.66 -8.04 0.72
N PRO A 43 9.89 -9.37 0.75
CA PRO A 43 11.08 -9.95 1.36
C PRO A 43 12.40 -9.42 0.78
N THR A 44 12.42 -9.05 -0.51
CA THR A 44 13.63 -8.55 -1.17
C THR A 44 13.95 -7.10 -0.77
N LEU A 45 12.94 -6.35 -0.33
CA LEU A 45 13.04 -4.94 0.08
C LEU A 45 13.39 -4.76 1.56
N LYS A 46 13.37 -5.83 2.38
CA LYS A 46 13.73 -5.80 3.82
C LYS A 46 15.25 -5.77 4.07
N LYS A 47 16.01 -4.98 3.31
CA LYS A 47 17.42 -4.69 3.60
C LYS A 47 17.59 -3.30 4.19
#